data_AF-A0A602VRV3-F1
#
_entry.id   AF-A0A602VRV3-F1
#
_cell.length_a   1.000
_cell.length_b   1.000
_cell.length_c   1.000
_cell.angle_alpha   90.00
_cell.angle_beta   90.00
_cell.angle_gamma   90.00
#
_symmetry.space_group_name_H-M   'P 1'
#
loop_
_entity.id
_entity.type
_entity.pdbx_description
1 polymer ?
#
loop_
_entity_poly.entity_id
_entity_poly.type
_entity_poly.pdbx_seq_one_letter_code
_entity_poly.pdbx_strand_id
1 'polypeptide(L)'
;MAIDTVYRLRLDFDVYNGDVIDTKEQEDKDQISIAKITQFIFDASVRLKLDACETSDGGPAHGPYCVLEHCNRAVLEQAETEIKRYVRRFKGHSLED
;
A
#
# COMPACT_ATOMS: atom_id res chain seq x y z
N MET A 1 20.02 26.59 -7.18
CA MET A 1 18.88 25.67 -7.08
C MET A 1 19.18 24.74 -5.93
N ALA A 2 18.44 24.84 -4.82
CA ALA A 2 18.55 23.86 -3.76
C ALA A 2 18.01 22.53 -4.30
N ILE A 3 18.74 21.45 -4.11
CA ILE A 3 18.21 20.11 -4.38
C ILE A 3 17.26 19.84 -3.22
N ASP A 4 15.96 20.07 -3.43
CA ASP A 4 14.95 19.63 -2.47
C ASP A 4 15.06 18.11 -2.37
N THR A 5 15.41 17.63 -1.17
CA THR A 5 15.57 16.20 -0.93
C THR A 5 14.19 15.58 -0.94
N VAL A 6 13.89 14.77 -1.94
CA VAL A 6 12.66 13.97 -2.00
C VAL A 6 12.93 12.63 -1.35
N TYR A 7 12.15 12.29 -0.33
CA TYR A 7 12.16 10.98 0.28
C TYR A 7 11.17 10.09 -0.46
N ARG A 8 11.53 8.81 -0.67
CA ARG A 8 10.68 7.80 -1.29
C ARG A 8 10.51 6.63 -0.33
N LEU A 9 9.27 6.18 -0.17
CA LEU A 9 8.89 5.01 0.60
C LEU A 9 8.14 4.03 -0.31
N ARG A 10 8.50 2.74 -0.25
CA ARG A 10 7.77 1.67 -0.91
C ARG A 10 7.16 0.75 0.15
N LEU A 11 5.90 0.39 -0.03
CA LEU A 11 5.20 -0.58 0.81
C LEU A 11 4.64 -1.69 -0.08
N ASP A 12 5.10 -2.92 0.16
CA ASP A 12 4.62 -4.12 -0.51
C ASP A 12 3.62 -4.82 0.41
N PHE A 13 2.41 -5.10 -0.07
CA PHE A 13 1.37 -5.76 0.70
C PHE A 13 1.28 -7.21 0.25
N ASP A 14 1.40 -8.14 1.19
CA ASP A 14 1.13 -9.54 0.87
C ASP A 14 -0.36 -9.73 0.59
N VAL A 15 -0.69 -10.71 -0.25
CA VAL A 15 -2.06 -11.16 -0.56
C VAL A 15 -2.23 -12.62 -0.18
N TYR A 16 -1.11 -13.34 -0.02
CA TYR A 16 -1.12 -14.78 0.14
C TYR A 16 -1.42 -15.15 1.58
N ASN A 17 -2.66 -15.54 1.82
CA ASN A 17 -3.01 -16.32 2.99
C ASN A 17 -2.57 -17.76 2.72
N GLY A 18 -1.33 -18.12 3.09
CA GLY A 18 -0.72 -19.44 2.81
C GLY A 18 -1.51 -20.66 3.33
N ASP A 19 -2.55 -20.42 4.13
CA ASP A 19 -3.46 -21.43 4.70
C ASP A 19 -4.75 -21.65 3.89
N VAL A 20 -5.02 -20.86 2.84
CA VAL A 20 -6.29 -20.89 2.09
C VAL A 20 -6.08 -21.48 0.70
N ILE A 21 -6.93 -22.43 0.32
CA ILE A 21 -6.96 -22.99 -1.03
C ILE A 21 -7.30 -21.87 -2.01
N ASP A 22 -6.45 -21.67 -3.03
CA ASP A 22 -6.70 -20.77 -4.16
C ASP A 22 -8.00 -21.20 -4.87
N THR A 23 -9.10 -20.61 -4.44
CA THR A 23 -10.41 -20.75 -5.06
C THR A 23 -10.77 -19.42 -5.69
N LYS A 24 -11.51 -19.45 -6.79
CA LYS A 24 -11.98 -18.23 -7.47
C LYS A 24 -12.70 -17.26 -6.54
N GLU A 25 -13.46 -17.78 -5.57
CA GLU A 25 -14.13 -16.95 -4.55
C GLU A 25 -13.14 -16.22 -3.62
N GLN A 26 -11.98 -16.80 -3.37
CA GLN A 26 -10.92 -16.18 -2.57
C GLN A 26 -10.22 -15.10 -3.40
N GLU A 27 -9.86 -15.39 -4.66
CA GLU A 27 -9.29 -14.42 -5.60
C GLU A 27 -10.17 -13.17 -5.74
N ASP A 28 -11.49 -13.34 -5.88
CA ASP A 28 -12.45 -12.23 -5.98
C ASP A 28 -12.47 -11.38 -4.69
N LYS A 29 -12.37 -12.00 -3.51
CA LYS A 29 -12.31 -11.29 -2.22
C LYS A 29 -11.00 -10.52 -2.06
N ASP A 30 -9.90 -11.09 -2.53
CA ASP A 30 -8.59 -10.48 -2.47
C ASP A 30 -8.53 -9.25 -3.39
N GLN A 31 -9.07 -9.34 -4.61
CA GLN A 31 -9.19 -8.18 -5.50
C GLN A 31 -10.03 -7.05 -4.90
N ILE A 32 -11.16 -7.37 -4.26
CA ILE A 32 -11.99 -6.37 -3.56
C ILE A 32 -11.21 -5.72 -2.40
N SER A 33 -10.38 -6.49 -1.70
CA SER A 33 -9.57 -6.01 -0.58
C SER A 33 -8.45 -5.09 -1.09
N ILE A 34 -7.76 -5.48 -2.14
CA ILE A 34 -6.73 -4.67 -2.83
C ILE A 34 -7.33 -3.34 -3.28
N ALA A 35 -8.48 -3.36 -3.97
CA ALA A 35 -9.14 -2.13 -4.41
C ALA A 35 -9.45 -1.17 -3.25
N LYS A 36 -9.88 -1.69 -2.09
CA LYS A 36 -10.13 -0.89 -0.88
C LYS A 36 -8.85 -0.31 -0.30
N ILE A 37 -7.77 -1.10 -0.27
CA ILE A 37 -6.44 -0.65 0.18
C ILE A 37 -5.92 0.44 -0.75
N THR A 38 -5.95 0.23 -2.06
CA THR A 38 -5.55 1.19 -3.08
C THR A 38 -6.31 2.51 -2.94
N GLN A 39 -7.64 2.46 -2.80
CA GLN A 39 -8.45 3.66 -2.57
C GLN A 39 -8.04 4.39 -1.28
N PHE A 40 -7.84 3.66 -0.18
CA PHE A 40 -7.40 4.25 1.08
C PHE A 40 -6.05 4.96 0.96
N ILE A 41 -5.10 4.36 0.23
CA ILE A 41 -3.78 4.94 -0.01
C ILE A 41 -3.90 6.25 -0.81
N PHE A 42 -4.75 6.30 -1.84
CA PHE A 42 -5.03 7.53 -2.57
C PHE A 42 -5.67 8.61 -1.70
N ASP A 43 -6.66 8.24 -0.89
CA ASP A 43 -7.31 9.20 0.02
C ASP A 43 -6.30 9.75 1.06
N ALA A 44 -5.44 8.88 1.59
CA ALA A 44 -4.38 9.27 2.52
C ALA A 44 -3.35 10.19 1.84
N SER A 45 -2.96 9.92 0.59
CA SER A 45 -1.98 10.73 -0.13
C SER A 45 -2.50 12.14 -0.41
N VAL A 46 -3.76 12.27 -0.82
CA VAL A 46 -4.42 13.57 -1.02
C VAL A 46 -4.54 14.33 0.29
N ARG A 47 -4.97 13.67 1.38
CA ARG A 47 -5.14 14.31 2.69
C ARG A 47 -3.80 14.77 3.29
N LEU A 48 -2.74 13.98 3.12
CA LEU A 48 -1.39 14.28 3.61
C LEU A 48 -0.59 15.16 2.65
N LYS A 49 -1.13 15.47 1.45
CA LYS A 49 -0.49 16.25 0.40
C LYS A 49 0.88 15.69 -0.01
N LEU A 50 0.93 14.37 -0.23
CA LEU A 50 2.13 13.72 -0.73
C LEU A 50 2.51 14.28 -2.11
N ASP A 51 3.81 14.34 -2.39
CA ASP A 51 4.33 14.88 -3.65
C ASP A 51 4.04 13.91 -4.81
N ALA A 52 4.11 12.60 -4.54
CA ALA A 52 3.68 11.56 -5.45
C ALA A 52 3.10 10.34 -4.71
N CYS A 53 2.20 9.65 -5.40
CA CYS A 53 1.58 8.42 -4.93
C CYS A 53 1.32 7.50 -6.14
N GLU A 54 2.04 6.39 -6.22
CA GLU A 54 1.84 5.35 -7.22
C GLU A 54 1.37 4.07 -6.52
N THR A 55 0.39 3.39 -7.09
CA THR A 55 -0.13 2.12 -6.58
C THR A 55 -0.15 1.09 -7.70
N SER A 56 0.15 -0.15 -7.36
CA SER A 56 -0.04 -1.30 -8.22
C SER A 56 -0.89 -2.33 -7.49
N ASP A 57 -1.93 -2.82 -8.14
CA ASP A 57 -2.79 -3.87 -7.60
C ASP A 57 -2.12 -5.26 -7.65
N GLY A 58 -0.87 -5.33 -8.12
CA GLY A 58 -0.16 -6.59 -8.26
C GLY A 58 -0.55 -7.36 -9.52
N GLY A 59 0.01 -8.55 -9.67
CA GLY A 59 -0.27 -9.46 -10.76
C GLY A 59 0.31 -10.86 -10.50
N PRO A 60 0.26 -11.77 -11.48
CA PRO A 60 0.71 -13.16 -11.29
C PRO A 60 2.19 -13.30 -10.87
N ALA A 61 3.00 -12.25 -11.07
CA ALA A 61 4.44 -12.27 -10.81
C ALA A 61 4.88 -11.42 -9.60
N HIS A 62 4.00 -10.57 -9.05
CA HIS A 62 4.33 -9.70 -7.92
C HIS A 62 3.07 -9.30 -7.13
N GLY A 63 3.23 -9.14 -5.82
CA GLY A 63 2.16 -8.62 -4.97
C GLY A 63 1.81 -7.15 -5.30
N PRO A 64 0.69 -6.66 -4.75
CA PRO A 64 0.33 -5.25 -4.76
C PRO A 64 1.33 -4.45 -3.93
N TYR A 65 1.59 -3.22 -4.37
CA TYR A 65 2.49 -2.32 -3.68
C TYR A 65 2.08 -0.86 -3.89
N CYS A 66 2.60 0.04 -3.06
CA CYS A 66 2.57 1.46 -3.33
C CYS A 66 3.94 2.12 -3.16
N VAL A 67 4.13 3.24 -3.86
CA VAL A 67 5.29 4.11 -3.75
C VAL A 67 4.80 5.51 -3.42
N LEU A 68 5.31 6.06 -2.32
CA LEU A 68 4.96 7.36 -1.78
C LEU A 68 6.19 8.25 -1.78
N GLU A 69 6.01 9.50 -2.18
CA GLU A 69 7.09 10.50 -2.15
C GLU A 69 6.67 11.77 -1.42
N HIS A 70 7.60 12.34 -0.66
CA HIS A 70 7.41 13.65 -0.07
C HIS A 70 8.76 14.29 0.31
N CYS A 71 8.83 15.62 0.25
CA CYS A 71 9.98 16.41 0.68
C CYS A 71 10.22 16.40 2.21
N ASN A 72 9.19 16.05 2.99
CA ASN A 72 9.27 15.90 4.44
C ASN A 72 9.10 14.44 4.86
N ARG A 73 10.18 13.85 5.40
CA ARG A 73 10.24 12.47 5.89
C ARG A 73 9.19 12.15 6.97
N ALA A 74 8.89 13.08 7.89
CA ALA A 74 7.91 12.82 8.95
C ALA A 74 6.50 12.60 8.40
N VAL A 75 6.16 13.23 7.26
CA VAL A 75 4.87 13.03 6.59
C VAL A 75 4.81 11.64 5.95
N LEU A 76 5.92 11.14 5.39
CA LEU A 76 5.99 9.77 4.89
C LEU A 76 5.87 8.74 6.00
N GLU A 77 6.55 8.93 7.13
CA GLU A 77 6.46 8.03 8.28
C GLU A 77 5.03 8.00 8.87
N GLN A 78 4.34 9.15 8.85
CA GLN A 78 2.93 9.22 9.20
C GLN A 78 2.05 8.44 8.21
N ALA A 79 2.24 8.66 6.90
CA ALA A 79 1.51 7.94 5.85
C ALA A 79 1.73 6.43 5.96
N GLU A 80 2.98 6.02 6.16
CA GLU A 80 3.39 4.63 6.37
C GLU A 80 2.62 3.99 7.52
N THR A 81 2.65 4.64 8.69
CA THR A 81 2.01 4.13 9.90
C THR A 81 0.51 3.96 9.70
N GLU A 82 -0.13 4.90 9.01
CA GLU A 82 -1.55 4.86 8.75
C GLU A 82 -1.94 3.77 7.75
N ILE A 83 -1.19 3.63 6.67
CA ILE A 83 -1.40 2.60 5.65
C ILE A 83 -1.14 1.21 6.24
N LYS A 84 -0.01 1.02 6.96
CA LYS A 84 0.29 -0.24 7.68
C LYS A 84 -0.86 -0.64 8.61
N ARG A 85 -1.40 0.31 9.37
CA ARG A 85 -2.53 0.05 10.28
C ARG A 85 -3.82 -0.31 9.54
N TYR A 86 -4.08 0.27 8.37
CA TYR A 86 -5.27 -0.02 7.58
C TYR A 86 -5.18 -1.41 6.93
N VAL A 87 -4.04 -1.74 6.31
CA VAL A 87 -3.81 -3.02 5.63
C VAL A 87 -3.90 -4.19 6.60
N ARG A 88 -3.36 -4.07 7.82
CA ARG A 88 -3.47 -5.09 8.88
C ARG A 88 -4.90 -5.47 9.27
N ARG A 89 -5.93 -4.72 8.85
CA ARG A 89 -7.35 -5.06 9.08
C ARG A 89 -7.87 -6.12 8.11
N PHE A 90 -7.18 -6.33 6.99
CA PHE A 90 -7.55 -7.30 5.98
C PHE A 90 -6.83 -8.62 6.27
N LYS A 91 -7.57 -9.69 6.57
CA LYS A 91 -6.99 -11.02 6.75
C LYS A 91 -6.31 -11.47 5.45
N GLY A 92 -5.11 -12.05 5.55
CA GLY A 92 -4.30 -12.45 4.40
C GLY A 92 -3.39 -11.35 3.86
N HIS A 93 -3.61 -10.09 4.27
CA HIS A 93 -2.74 -8.98 3.90
C HIS A 93 -1.89 -8.53 5.07
N SER A 94 -0.57 -8.70 4.91
CA SER A 94 0.40 -8.23 5.90
C SER A 94 1.52 -7.46 5.21
N LEU A 95 2.11 -6.55 5.98
CA LEU A 95 3.34 -5.86 5.63
C LEU A 95 4.41 -6.45 6.53
N GLU A 96 5.55 -6.85 5.96
CA GLU A 96 6.74 -7.15 6.77
C GLU A 96 7.14 -5.86 7.52
N ASP A 97 7.45 -6.01 8.82
CA ASP A 97 7.87 -4.90 9.70
C ASP A 97 9.34 -4.53 9.46
#